data_AF-A0A0C3N3Q9-F1
#
_entry.id   AF-A0A0C3N3Q9-F1
#
_cell.length_a   1.000
_cell.length_b   1.000
_cell.length_c   1.000
_cell.angle_alpha   90.00
_cell.angle_beta   90.00
_cell.angle_gamma   90.00
#
_symmetry.space_group_name_H-M   'P 1'
#
loop_
_entity.id
_entity.type
_entity.pdbx_description
1 polymer ?
#
loop_
_entity_poly.entity_id
_entity_poly.type
_entity_poly.pdbx_seq_one_letter_code
_entity_poly.pdbx_strand_id
1 'polypeptide(L)' 'MGDVERKTETVNLRFSPRMKELLRIAAEREHRTLSNMIETLVINYCESRGIPVEPGAKGASRAKKRATTTTDE' A
#
# COMPACT_ATOMS: atom_id res chain seq x y z
N MET A 1 18.45 -1.64 22.73
CA MET A 1 17.11 -1.02 22.74
C MET A 1 16.80 -0.73 21.28
N GLY A 2 16.05 -1.62 20.63
CA GLY A 2 15.99 -1.71 19.17
C GLY A 2 15.44 -0.46 18.49
N ASP A 3 16.06 -0.11 17.38
CA ASP A 3 15.61 0.89 16.44
C ASP A 3 14.15 0.61 16.05
N VAL A 4 13.22 1.40 16.59
CA VAL A 4 11.88 1.52 16.03
C VAL A 4 12.07 2.27 14.71
N GLU A 5 12.42 1.53 13.65
CA GLU A 5 12.37 2.03 12.29
C GLU A 5 10.95 2.57 12.09
N ARG A 6 10.79 3.89 12.05
CA ARG A 6 9.54 4.49 11.62
C ARG A 6 9.39 4.12 10.15
N LYS A 7 8.70 3.01 9.87
CA LYS A 7 8.35 2.51 8.52
C LYS A 7 7.31 3.42 7.83
N THR A 8 7.35 4.71 8.13
CA THR A 8 6.43 5.71 7.61
C THR A 8 7.19 6.51 6.56
N GLU A 9 6.87 6.25 5.29
CA GLU A 9 7.35 7.05 4.17
C GLU A 9 6.30 8.11 3.84
N THR A 10 6.69 9.39 3.76
CA THR A 10 5.75 10.48 3.48
C THR A 10 5.50 10.57 1.98
N VAL A 11 4.26 10.28 1.55
CA VAL A 11 3.84 10.40 0.14
C VAL A 11 3.06 11.70 -0.06
N ASN A 12 3.42 12.48 -1.09
CA ASN A 12 2.69 13.71 -1.45
C ASN A 12 1.64 13.40 -2.53
N LEU A 13 0.35 13.46 -2.16
CA LEU A 13 -0.76 13.16 -3.06
C LEU A 13 -1.56 14.42 -3.37
N ARG A 14 -1.89 14.61 -4.65
CA ARG A 14 -2.79 15.69 -5.10
C ARG A 14 -4.19 15.12 -5.32
N PHE A 15 -5.16 15.68 -4.61
CA PHE A 15 -6.58 15.35 -4.75
C PHE A 15 -7.34 16.53 -5.37
N SER A 16 -8.37 16.24 -6.16
CA SER A 16 -9.35 17.25 -6.52
C SER A 16 -10.15 17.67 -5.28
N PRO A 17 -10.70 18.89 -5.23
CA PRO A 17 -11.46 19.36 -4.06
C PRO A 17 -12.64 18.43 -3.73
N ARG A 18 -13.32 17.88 -4.75
CA ARG A 18 -14.38 16.89 -4.58
C ARG A 18 -13.88 15.59 -3.95
N MET A 19 -12.72 15.09 -4.37
CA MET A 19 -12.16 13.84 -3.84
C MET A 19 -11.71 14.00 -2.39
N LYS A 20 -11.13 15.16 -2.05
CA LYS A 20 -10.76 15.49 -0.66
C LYS A 20 -11.98 15.47 0.27
N GLU A 21 -13.11 16.01 -0.18
CA GLU A 21 -14.34 16.03 0.62
C GLU A 21 -14.90 14.62 0.84
N LEU A 22 -14.95 13.80 -0.21
CA LEU A 22 -15.39 12.41 -0.10
C LEU A 22 -14.49 11.60 0.85
N LEU A 23 -13.17 11.78 0.73
CA LEU A 23 -12.22 11.13 1.62
C LEU A 23 -12.39 11.59 3.07
N ARG A 24 -12.65 12.89 3.29
CA ARG A 24 -12.90 13.45 4.61
C ARG A 24 -14.14 12.83 5.25
N ILE A 25 -15.26 12.78 4.53
CA ILE A 25 -16.51 12.17 5.03
C ILE A 25 -16.28 10.69 5.39
N ALA A 26 -15.54 9.95 4.56
CA ALA A 26 -15.22 8.56 4.82
C ALA A 26 -14.33 8.40 6.08
N ALA A 27 -13.30 9.23 6.21
CA ALA A 27 -12.41 9.22 7.36
C ALA A 27 -13.12 9.61 8.68
N GLU A 28 -14.02 10.61 8.62
CA GLU A 28 -14.83 11.03 9.77
C GLU A 28 -15.80 9.93 10.22
N ARG A 29 -16.39 9.17 9.28
CA ARG A 29 -17.26 8.02 9.60
C ARG A 29 -16.54 6.89 10.33
N GLU A 30 -15.26 6.67 10.02
CA GLU A 30 -14.44 5.59 10.58
C GLU A 30 -13.63 6.04 11.80
N HIS A 31 -13.77 7.30 12.24
CA HIS A 31 -12.97 7.90 13.32
C HIS A 31 -11.45 7.78 13.11
N ARG A 32 -10.99 7.85 11.85
CA ARG A 32 -9.58 7.68 11.47
C ARG A 32 -9.06 8.92 10.76
N THR A 33 -7.73 9.11 10.79
CA THR A 33 -7.10 10.21 10.02
C THR A 33 -7.20 9.94 8.52
N LEU A 34 -7.11 10.99 7.70
CA LEU A 34 -7.14 10.87 6.22
C LEU A 34 -6.10 9.88 5.70
N SER A 35 -4.88 9.89 6.25
CA SER A 35 -3.82 8.96 5.86
C SER A 35 -4.20 7.51 6.14
N ASN A 36 -4.77 7.24 7.32
CA ASN A 36 -5.16 5.89 7.73
C ASN A 36 -6.36 5.38 6.91
N MET A 37 -7.25 6.29 6.50
CA MET A 37 -8.33 5.98 5.55
C MET A 37 -7.78 5.59 4.18
N ILE A 38 -6.82 6.35 3.64
CA ILE A 38 -6.16 6.02 2.37
C ILE A 38 -5.46 4.66 2.46
N GLU A 39 -4.74 4.39 3.54
CA GLU A 39 -4.05 3.11 3.75
C GLU A 39 -5.04 1.94 3.72
N THR A 40 -6.16 2.06 4.45
CA THR A 40 -7.22 1.05 4.49
C THR A 40 -7.85 0.83 3.10
N LEU A 41 -8.10 1.91 2.34
CA LEU A 41 -8.62 1.81 0.97
C LEU A 41 -7.64 1.08 0.03
N VAL A 42 -6.35 1.34 0.16
CA VAL A 42 -5.31 0.70 -0.64
C VAL A 42 -5.18 -0.78 -0.29
N ILE A 43 -5.17 -1.12 1.00
CA ILE A 43 -5.12 -2.52 1.47
C ILE A 43 -6.34 -3.29 0.96
N ASN A 44 -7.55 -2.79 1.19
CA ASN A 44 -8.78 -3.44 0.72
C ASN A 44 -8.81 -3.60 -0.81
N TYR A 45 -8.29 -2.62 -1.56
CA TYR A 45 -8.18 -2.72 -3.01
C TYR A 45 -7.21 -3.84 -3.44
N CYS A 46 -6.05 -3.95 -2.78
CA CYS A 46 -5.09 -5.01 -3.06
C CYS A 46 -5.64 -6.38 -2.67
N GLU A 47 -6.25 -6.51 -1.49
CA GLU A 47 -6.87 -7.75 -1.02
C GLU A 47 -8.00 -8.20 -1.94
N SER A 48 -8.92 -7.30 -2.31
CA SER A 48 -10.04 -7.63 -3.21
C SER A 48 -9.59 -8.04 -4.62
N ARG A 49 -8.39 -7.62 -5.04
CA ARG A 49 -7.79 -8.02 -6.33
C ARG A 49 -6.76 -9.14 -6.23
N GLY A 50 -6.51 -9.67 -5.03
CA GLY A 50 -5.50 -10.70 -4.81
C GLY A 50 -4.07 -10.23 -5.11
N ILE A 51 -3.80 -8.94 -4.97
CA ILE A 51 -2.45 -8.38 -5.09
C ILE A 51 -1.71 -8.68 -3.78
N PRO A 52 -0.64 -9.49 -3.79
CA PRO A 52 0.09 -9.80 -2.57
C PRO A 52 0.76 -8.54 -2.03
N VAL A 53 0.31 -8.09 -0.85
CA VAL A 53 0.97 -7.03 -0.09
C VAL A 53 2.09 -7.67 0.72
N GLU A 54 3.27 -7.80 0.11
CA GLU A 54 4.47 -8.26 0.83
C GLU A 54 4.82 -7.23 1.93
N PRO A 55 4.88 -7.61 3.23
CA PRO A 55 5.11 -6.70 4.35
C PRO A 55 6.55 -6.14 4.44
N GLY A 56 7.26 -6.05 3.31
CA GLY A 56 8.64 -5.61 3.20
C GLY A 56 9.04 -5.01 1.86
N ALA A 57 8.08 -4.65 0.99
CA ALA A 57 8.40 -4.10 -0.32
C ALA A 57 8.89 -2.63 -0.24
N LYS A 58 10.11 -2.44 0.28
CA LYS A 58 11.00 -1.38 -0.19
C LYS A 58 11.14 -1.61 -1.70
N GLY A 59 10.63 -0.67 -2.50
CA GLY A 59 10.59 -0.68 -3.96
C GLY A 59 11.28 -1.84 -4.67
N ALA A 60 10.53 -2.91 -4.95
CA ALA A 60 10.99 -4.01 -5.78
C ALA A 60 10.14 -4.09 -7.04
N SER A 61 10.36 -3.16 -7.96
CA SER A 61 10.14 -3.40 -9.38
C SER A 61 11.14 -4.47 -9.86
N ARG A 62 10.95 -5.74 -9.48
CA ARG A 62 11.54 -6.91 -10.17
C ARG A 62 10.94 -8.21 -9.66
N ALA A 63 10.06 -8.82 -10.45
CA ALA A 63 9.99 -10.28 -10.65
C ALA A 63 8.77 -10.65 -11.50
N LYS A 64 8.83 -10.36 -12.82
CA LYS A 64 8.16 -11.25 -13.76
C LYS A 64 8.98 -12.55 -13.77
N LYS A 65 8.46 -13.55 -13.06
CA LYS A 65 8.95 -14.92 -13.05
C LYS A 65 8.96 -15.48 -14.48
N ARG A 66 10.07 -16.09 -14.87
CA ARG A 66 10.05 -17.28 -15.75
C ARG A 66 11.25 -18.15 -15.38
N ALA A 67 10.98 -19.08 -14.47
CA ALA A 67 11.81 -20.23 -14.21
C ALA A 67 11.39 -21.34 -15.18
N THR A 68 12.36 -21.96 -15.84
CA THR A 68 12.33 -23.38 -16.17
C THR A 68 13.76 -23.90 -16.03
N THR A 69 14.00 -24.48 -14.85
CA THR A 69 14.92 -25.58 -14.51
C THR A 69 15.04 -26.55 -15.71
N THR A 70 16.21 -27.07 -16.09
CA THR A 70 16.90 -28.17 -15.39
C THR A 70 18.25 -28.45 -16.07
N THR A 71 19.25 -28.70 -15.23
CA THR A 71 20.64 -29.11 -15.50
C THR A 71 20.76 -30.59 -15.93
N ASP A 72 21.80 -30.88 -16.71
CA ASP A 72 22.63 -32.12 -16.72
C ASP A 72 22.19 -33.33 -17.57
N GLU A 73 22.80 -33.50 -18.76
CA GLU A 73 23.83 -34.53 -19.08
C GLU A 73 24.61 -34.10 -20.34
#